data_AF-B7WUJ9-F1
#
_entry.id   AF-B7WUJ9-F1
#
_cell.length_a   1.000
_cell.length_b   1.000
_cell.length_c   1.000
_cell.angle_alpha   90.00
_cell.angle_beta   90.00
_cell.angle_gamma   90.00
#
_symmetry.space_group_name_H-M   'P 1'
#
loop_
_entity.id
_entity.type
_entity.pdbx_description
1 polymer ?
#
loop_
_entity_poly.entity_id
_entity_poly.type
_entity_poly.pdbx_seq_one_letter_code
_entity_poly.pdbx_strand_id
1 'polypeptide(L)'
;MARYMAEQSDSDFLTDVFKIALGVFIGGLLAALAYGQIQEWQLERALAQSNAAMKREMQKVKDQEEKARRDAEQRRVQQEQQRLADEQAARDRAAQQAVQRQQEYERNARREAAWKRYYQPSALCNADPLTVPCVNAGMVARRNFDAQYRD
;
A
#
# COMPACT_ATOMS: atom_id res chain seq x y z
N MET A 1 -50.12 55.36 -77.47
CA MET A 1 -48.96 55.71 -76.64
C MET A 1 -49.27 55.43 -75.17
N ALA A 2 -49.28 54.17 -74.75
CA ALA A 2 -49.67 53.80 -73.37
C ALA A 2 -48.63 52.91 -72.67
N ARG A 3 -47.42 52.77 -73.26
CA ARG A 3 -46.38 51.89 -72.72
C ARG A 3 -45.33 52.59 -71.85
N TYR A 4 -45.20 53.92 -71.92
CA TYR A 4 -44.11 54.64 -71.24
C TYR A 4 -44.44 55.15 -69.83
N MET A 5 -45.69 55.07 -69.36
CA MET A 5 -46.06 55.53 -68.00
C MET A 5 -46.13 54.42 -66.95
N ALA A 6 -46.12 53.14 -67.34
CA ALA A 6 -46.05 52.03 -66.40
C ALA A 6 -44.62 51.81 -65.86
N GLU A 7 -43.60 52.09 -66.69
CA GLU A 7 -42.19 51.85 -66.35
C GLU A 7 -41.66 52.78 -65.24
N GLN A 8 -42.19 54.01 -65.14
CA GLN A 8 -41.71 54.99 -64.17
C GLN A 8 -42.25 54.75 -62.75
N SER A 9 -43.50 54.28 -62.62
CA SER A 9 -44.08 53.90 -61.31
C SER A 9 -43.52 52.59 -60.77
N ASP A 10 -43.21 51.63 -61.66
CA ASP A 10 -42.62 50.34 -61.27
C ASP A 10 -41.17 50.52 -60.78
N SER A 11 -40.40 51.43 -61.40
CA SER A 11 -39.03 51.75 -60.98
C SER A 11 -38.96 52.36 -59.57
N ASP A 12 -39.84 53.30 -59.24
CA ASP A 12 -39.87 53.90 -57.90
C ASP A 12 -40.35 52.90 -56.82
N PHE A 13 -41.34 52.08 -57.13
CA PHE A 13 -41.82 51.03 -56.23
C PHE A 13 -40.73 49.97 -55.95
N LEU A 14 -40.06 49.47 -56.99
CA LEU A 14 -38.97 48.50 -56.84
C LEU A 14 -37.79 49.10 -56.06
N THR A 15 -37.49 50.38 -56.27
CA THR A 15 -36.42 51.07 -55.54
C THR A 15 -36.74 51.21 -54.05
N ASP A 16 -38.00 51.49 -53.70
CA ASP A 16 -38.43 51.62 -52.31
C ASP A 16 -38.46 50.25 -51.59
N VAL A 17 -38.98 49.22 -52.26
CA VAL A 17 -38.95 47.83 -51.75
C VAL A 17 -37.51 47.34 -51.56
N PHE A 18 -36.60 47.68 -52.49
CA PHE A 18 -35.19 47.30 -52.38
C PHE A 18 -34.50 48.00 -51.21
N LYS A 19 -34.81 49.27 -50.93
CA LYS A 19 -34.29 50.00 -49.76
C LYS A 19 -34.74 49.36 -48.45
N ILE A 20 -36.01 48.98 -48.35
CA ILE A 20 -36.56 48.32 -47.16
C ILE A 20 -35.91 46.94 -46.98
N ALA A 21 -35.81 46.16 -48.06
CA ALA A 21 -35.18 44.84 -48.04
C ALA A 21 -33.69 44.92 -47.64
N LEU A 22 -32.96 45.90 -48.16
CA LEU A 22 -31.57 46.15 -47.80
C LEU A 22 -31.44 46.53 -46.32
N GLY A 23 -32.32 47.39 -45.81
CA GLY A 23 -32.36 47.76 -44.40
C GLY A 23 -32.60 46.56 -43.47
N VAL A 24 -33.56 45.71 -43.81
CA VAL A 24 -33.88 44.48 -43.04
C VAL A 24 -32.73 43.47 -43.12
N PHE A 25 -32.10 43.33 -44.29
CA PHE A 25 -30.96 42.43 -44.48
C PHE A 25 -29.73 42.86 -43.67
N ILE A 26 -29.38 44.15 -43.72
CA ILE A 26 -28.28 44.72 -42.94
C ILE A 26 -28.59 44.62 -41.44
N GLY A 27 -29.84 44.94 -41.02
CA GLY A 27 -30.27 44.80 -39.64
C GLY A 27 -30.20 43.37 -39.11
N GLY A 28 -30.63 42.39 -39.92
CA GLY A 28 -30.56 40.97 -39.58
C GLY A 28 -29.11 40.46 -39.46
N LEU A 29 -28.22 40.88 -40.36
CA LEU A 29 -26.80 40.55 -40.29
C LEU A 29 -26.12 41.13 -39.05
N LEU A 30 -26.41 42.39 -38.69
CA LEU A 30 -25.88 43.00 -37.47
C LEU A 30 -26.40 42.30 -36.21
N ALA A 31 -27.67 41.89 -36.18
CA ALA A 31 -28.22 41.12 -35.07
C ALA A 31 -27.55 39.75 -34.92
N ALA A 32 -27.28 39.05 -36.03
CA ALA A 32 -26.59 37.76 -36.02
C ALA A 32 -25.12 37.88 -35.55
N LEU A 33 -24.41 38.92 -35.99
CA LEU A 33 -23.03 39.18 -35.57
C LEU A 33 -22.95 39.60 -34.09
N ALA A 34 -23.88 40.42 -33.63
CA ALA A 34 -23.98 40.78 -32.22
C ALA A 34 -24.28 39.55 -31.34
N TYR A 35 -25.11 38.62 -31.82
CA TYR A 35 -25.39 37.37 -31.12
C TYR A 35 -24.14 36.49 -30.97
N GLY A 36 -23.27 36.44 -31.98
CA GLY A 36 -21.99 35.71 -31.92
C GLY A 36 -21.01 36.29 -30.90
N GLN A 37 -20.84 37.61 -30.89
CA GLN A 37 -19.90 38.32 -29.99
C GLN A 37 -20.32 38.26 -28.51
N ILE A 38 -21.62 38.23 -28.21
CA ILE A 38 -22.11 38.17 -26.81
C ILE A 38 -21.87 36.79 -26.18
N GLN A 39 -21.88 35.71 -26.97
CA GLN A 39 -21.69 34.35 -26.46
C GLN A 39 -20.25 34.11 -25.96
N GLU A 40 -19.25 34.64 -26.66
CA GLU A 40 -17.83 34.49 -26.30
C GLU A 40 -17.50 35.15 -24.95
N TRP A 41 -18.08 36.34 -24.68
CA TRP A 41 -17.83 37.07 -23.44
C TRP A 41 -18.46 36.39 -22.20
N GLN A 42 -19.60 35.71 -22.38
CA GLN A 42 -20.23 34.93 -21.31
C GLN A 42 -19.47 33.61 -21.05
N LEU A 43 -18.94 32.99 -22.10
CA LEU A 43 -18.11 31.78 -22.00
C LEU A 43 -16.80 32.02 -21.24
N GLU A 44 -16.10 33.13 -21.50
CA GLU A 44 -14.86 33.45 -20.78
C GLU A 44 -15.07 33.62 -19.28
N ARG A 45 -16.16 34.29 -18.87
CA ARG A 45 -16.50 34.46 -17.45
C ARG A 45 -16.91 33.15 -16.79
N ALA A 46 -17.69 32.32 -17.48
CA ALA A 46 -18.08 31.00 -17.00
C ALA A 46 -16.86 30.07 -16.83
N LEU A 47 -15.94 30.09 -17.80
CA LEU A 47 -14.67 29.34 -17.74
C LEU A 47 -13.73 29.85 -16.65
N ALA A 48 -13.68 31.16 -16.40
CA ALA A 48 -12.87 31.72 -15.31
C ALA A 48 -13.36 31.26 -13.94
N GLN A 49 -14.69 31.24 -13.72
CA GLN A 49 -15.28 30.75 -12.48
C GLN A 49 -15.11 29.24 -12.30
N SER A 50 -15.31 28.45 -13.37
CA SER A 50 -15.11 27.00 -13.32
C SER A 50 -13.65 26.61 -13.12
N ASN A 51 -12.71 27.32 -13.76
CA ASN A 51 -11.27 27.09 -13.58
C ASN A 51 -10.81 27.42 -12.16
N ALA A 52 -11.36 28.47 -11.53
CA ALA A 52 -11.03 28.80 -10.15
C ALA A 52 -11.53 27.73 -9.17
N ALA A 53 -12.75 27.21 -9.37
CA ALA A 53 -13.29 26.10 -8.58
C ALA A 53 -12.48 24.81 -8.79
N MET A 54 -12.23 24.45 -10.06
CA MET A 54 -11.45 23.26 -10.43
C MET A 54 -10.02 23.31 -9.89
N LYS A 55 -9.34 24.47 -9.92
CA LYS A 55 -8.00 24.62 -9.34
C LYS A 55 -7.99 24.35 -7.84
N ARG A 56 -9.00 24.82 -7.10
CA ARG A 56 -9.11 24.58 -5.64
C ARG A 56 -9.36 23.11 -5.34
N GLU A 57 -10.21 22.43 -6.11
CA GLU A 57 -10.43 21.00 -5.95
C GLU A 57 -9.18 20.20 -6.30
N MET A 58 -8.51 20.54 -7.39
CA MET A 58 -7.27 19.88 -7.79
C MET A 58 -6.15 20.10 -6.77
N GLN A 59 -6.06 21.27 -6.14
CA GLN A 59 -5.13 21.50 -5.02
C GLN A 59 -5.46 20.60 -3.82
N LYS A 60 -6.73 20.49 -3.41
CA LYS A 60 -7.13 19.59 -2.32
C LYS A 60 -6.79 18.13 -2.61
N VAL A 61 -7.00 17.67 -3.84
CA VAL A 61 -6.64 16.30 -4.25
C VAL A 61 -5.14 16.09 -4.18
N LYS A 62 -4.33 17.04 -4.67
CA LYS A 62 -2.86 16.97 -4.57
C LYS A 62 -2.39 16.93 -3.11
N ASP A 63 -2.94 17.79 -2.26
CA ASP A 63 -2.61 17.81 -0.83
C ASP A 63 -3.00 16.50 -0.13
N GLN A 64 -4.14 15.91 -0.49
CA GLN A 64 -4.56 14.60 0.01
C GLN A 64 -3.65 13.49 -0.49
N GLU A 65 -3.24 13.51 -1.76
CA GLU A 65 -2.32 12.52 -2.33
C GLU A 65 -0.94 12.61 -1.67
N GLU A 66 -0.39 13.81 -1.47
CA GLU A 66 0.88 14.00 -0.79
C GLU A 66 0.83 13.50 0.65
N LYS A 67 -0.25 13.80 1.39
CA LYS A 67 -0.44 13.28 2.75
C LYS A 67 -0.53 11.76 2.75
N ALA A 68 -1.32 11.18 1.85
CA ALA A 68 -1.44 9.72 1.73
C ALA A 68 -0.10 9.06 1.38
N ARG A 69 0.72 9.68 0.52
CA ARG A 69 2.06 9.20 0.19
C ARG A 69 2.99 9.23 1.41
N ARG A 70 3.02 10.33 2.16
CA ARG A 70 3.83 10.46 3.38
C ARG A 70 3.41 9.47 4.46
N ASP A 71 2.10 9.30 4.67
CA ASP A 71 1.57 8.35 5.64
C ASP A 71 1.90 6.91 5.24
N ALA A 72 1.80 6.57 3.96
CA ALA A 72 2.18 5.26 3.44
C ALA A 72 3.68 4.99 3.61
N GLU A 73 4.53 5.99 3.35
CA GLU A 73 5.98 5.89 3.54
C GLU A 73 6.34 5.74 5.02
N GLN A 74 5.74 6.54 5.92
CA GLN A 74 5.95 6.41 7.36
C GLN A 74 5.54 5.03 7.87
N ARG A 75 4.41 4.48 7.41
CA ARG A 75 3.98 3.11 7.76
C ARG A 75 4.98 2.07 7.28
N ARG A 76 5.54 2.22 6.06
CA ARG A 76 6.57 1.32 5.54
C ARG A 76 7.83 1.36 6.39
N VAL A 77 8.32 2.55 6.72
CA VAL A 77 9.52 2.71 7.57
C VAL A 77 9.28 2.14 8.97
N GLN A 78 8.11 2.38 9.58
CA GLN A 78 7.77 1.81 10.89
C GLN A 78 7.69 0.28 10.83
N GLN A 79 7.06 -0.29 9.80
CA GLN A 79 7.00 -1.74 9.62
C GLN A 79 8.39 -2.35 9.40
N GLU A 80 9.25 -1.70 8.65
CA GLU A 80 10.62 -2.16 8.43
C GLU A 80 11.45 -2.10 9.71
N GLN A 81 11.34 -1.02 10.49
CA GLN A 81 11.99 -0.92 11.80
C GLN A 81 11.48 -2.00 12.78
N GLN A 82 10.18 -2.25 12.82
CA GLN A 82 9.60 -3.32 13.64
C GLN A 82 10.13 -4.70 13.21
N ARG A 83 10.16 -4.98 11.89
CA ARG A 83 10.71 -6.23 11.37
C ARG A 83 12.18 -6.42 11.74
N LEU A 84 12.99 -5.37 11.63
CA LEU A 84 14.40 -5.44 12.01
C LEU A 84 14.57 -5.68 13.51
N ALA A 85 13.78 -5.02 14.35
CA ALA A 85 13.80 -5.23 15.80
C ALA A 85 13.35 -6.65 16.18
N ASP A 86 12.29 -7.16 15.54
CA ASP A 86 11.80 -8.52 15.76
C ASP A 86 12.82 -9.58 15.30
N GLU A 87 13.49 -9.35 14.16
CA GLU A 87 14.52 -10.25 13.65
C GLU A 87 15.74 -10.27 14.58
N GLN A 88 16.17 -9.12 15.09
CA GLN A 88 17.25 -9.03 16.08
C GLN A 88 16.86 -9.77 17.37
N ALA A 89 15.67 -9.52 17.91
CA ALA A 89 15.18 -10.21 19.09
C ALA A 89 15.08 -11.74 18.89
N ALA A 90 14.66 -12.19 17.69
CA ALA A 90 14.63 -13.60 17.35
C ALA A 90 16.04 -14.22 17.28
N ARG A 91 17.00 -13.52 16.68
CA ARG A 91 18.41 -13.95 16.63
C ARG A 91 19.01 -14.05 18.03
N ASP A 92 18.77 -13.07 18.88
CA ASP A 92 19.27 -13.08 20.27
C ASP A 92 18.68 -14.25 21.07
N ARG A 93 17.38 -14.49 20.94
CA ARG A 93 16.73 -15.66 21.56
C ARG A 93 17.32 -16.97 21.05
N ALA A 94 17.53 -17.10 19.74
CA ALA A 94 18.13 -18.29 19.15
C ALA A 94 19.58 -18.51 19.63
N ALA A 95 20.37 -17.43 19.75
CA ALA A 95 21.72 -17.49 20.28
C ALA A 95 21.74 -17.91 21.76
N GLN A 96 20.86 -17.33 22.59
CA GLN A 96 20.72 -17.72 24.00
C GLN A 96 20.30 -19.18 24.15
N GLN A 97 19.35 -19.65 23.34
CA GLN A 97 18.94 -21.06 23.32
C GLN A 97 20.07 -21.99 22.87
N ALA A 98 20.90 -21.58 21.91
CA ALA A 98 22.06 -22.36 21.49
C ALA A 98 23.07 -22.52 22.63
N VAL A 99 23.36 -21.44 23.36
CA VAL A 99 24.24 -21.49 24.55
C VAL A 99 23.65 -22.38 25.64
N GLN A 100 22.35 -22.26 25.93
CA GLN A 100 21.69 -23.13 26.92
C GLN A 100 21.76 -24.61 26.54
N ARG A 101 21.51 -24.95 25.27
CA ARG A 101 21.63 -26.33 24.77
C ARG A 101 23.05 -26.86 24.88
N GLN A 102 24.06 -26.05 24.60
CA GLN A 102 25.46 -26.45 24.78
C GLN A 102 25.77 -26.73 26.25
N GLN A 103 25.34 -25.86 27.16
CA GLN A 103 25.51 -26.08 28.60
C GLN A 103 24.79 -27.34 29.07
N GLU A 104 23.55 -27.58 28.63
CA GLU A 104 22.81 -28.82 28.93
C GLU A 104 23.52 -30.06 28.40
N TYR A 105 24.04 -30.01 27.17
CA TYR A 105 24.82 -31.09 26.60
C TYR A 105 26.06 -31.40 27.43
N GLU A 106 26.81 -30.36 27.85
CA GLU A 106 27.98 -30.52 28.70
C GLU A 106 27.62 -31.10 30.08
N ARG A 107 26.54 -30.62 30.71
CA ARG A 107 26.02 -31.16 31.98
C ARG A 107 25.67 -32.65 31.84
N ASN A 108 24.95 -32.99 30.78
CA ASN A 108 24.57 -34.37 30.50
C ASN A 108 25.79 -35.26 30.24
N ALA A 109 26.77 -34.77 29.48
CA ALA A 109 28.01 -35.49 29.22
C ALA A 109 28.81 -35.74 30.51
N ARG A 110 28.91 -34.75 31.40
CA ARG A 110 29.54 -34.91 32.73
C ARG A 110 28.80 -35.95 33.58
N ARG A 111 27.47 -35.86 33.63
CA ARG A 111 26.63 -36.82 34.36
C ARG A 111 26.77 -38.23 33.82
N GLU A 112 26.78 -38.42 32.50
CA GLU A 112 26.99 -39.72 31.88
C GLU A 112 28.39 -40.29 32.14
N ALA A 113 29.43 -39.44 32.08
CA ALA A 113 30.78 -39.85 32.42
C ALA A 113 30.89 -40.26 33.90
N ALA A 114 30.25 -39.53 34.81
CA ALA A 114 30.17 -39.89 36.22
C ALA A 114 29.40 -41.20 36.44
N TRP A 115 28.28 -41.40 35.73
CA TRP A 115 27.52 -42.64 35.77
C TRP A 115 28.36 -43.86 35.35
N LYS A 116 29.10 -43.76 34.24
CA LYS A 116 30.00 -44.82 33.77
C LYS A 116 31.09 -45.18 34.78
N ARG A 117 31.51 -44.22 35.62
CA ARG A 117 32.47 -44.45 36.71
C ARG A 117 31.82 -45.09 37.94
N TYR A 118 30.58 -44.69 38.25
CA TYR A 118 29.82 -45.18 39.40
C TYR A 118 29.32 -46.62 39.21
N TYR A 119 28.70 -46.90 38.06
CA TYR A 119 28.11 -48.21 37.78
C TYR A 119 29.03 -49.06 36.91
N GLN A 120 29.60 -50.09 37.53
CA GLN A 120 30.32 -51.16 36.83
C GLN A 120 29.51 -52.45 36.97
N PRO A 121 28.87 -52.93 35.87
CA PRO A 121 28.12 -54.17 35.91
C PRO A 121 29.04 -55.36 36.20
N SER A 122 28.49 -56.40 36.84
CA SER A 122 29.21 -57.66 37.05
C SER A 122 29.48 -58.36 35.72
N ALA A 123 30.46 -59.28 35.68
CA ALA A 123 30.82 -60.01 34.45
C ALA A 123 29.62 -60.74 33.80
N LEU A 124 28.71 -61.29 34.62
CA LEU A 124 27.48 -61.94 34.14
C LEU A 124 26.54 -60.94 33.45
N CYS A 125 26.40 -59.73 34.00
CA CYS A 125 25.57 -58.69 33.40
C CYS A 125 26.22 -58.00 32.18
N ASN A 126 27.53 -58.11 32.02
CA ASN A 126 28.20 -57.70 30.77
C ASN A 126 27.98 -58.72 29.65
N ALA A 127 27.86 -60.02 29.97
CA ALA A 127 27.64 -61.08 28.99
C ALA A 127 26.18 -61.12 28.49
N ASP A 128 25.20 -60.92 29.38
CA ASP A 128 23.77 -60.80 29.02
C ASP A 128 23.10 -59.65 29.80
N PRO A 129 23.07 -58.44 29.23
CA PRO A 129 22.55 -57.25 29.91
C PRO A 129 21.03 -57.19 29.98
N LEU A 130 20.32 -58.03 29.20
CA LEU A 130 18.86 -57.96 29.10
C LEU A 130 18.15 -58.91 30.07
N THR A 131 18.90 -59.69 30.85
CA THR A 131 18.30 -60.49 31.92
C THR A 131 17.63 -59.60 32.96
N VAL A 132 16.44 -60.01 33.41
CA VAL A 132 15.67 -59.33 34.47
C VAL A 132 16.52 -58.93 35.70
N PRO A 133 17.39 -59.79 36.27
CA PRO A 133 18.22 -59.39 37.42
C PRO A 133 19.22 -58.28 37.09
N CYS A 134 19.81 -58.27 35.89
CA CYS A 134 20.78 -57.26 35.49
C CYS A 134 20.13 -55.90 35.21
N VAL A 135 18.96 -55.91 34.55
CA VAL A 135 18.15 -54.69 34.34
C VAL A 135 17.72 -54.10 35.69
N ASN A 136 17.23 -54.92 36.61
CA ASN A 136 16.84 -54.48 37.94
C ASN A 136 18.02 -53.89 38.72
N ALA A 137 19.19 -54.53 38.69
CA ALA A 137 20.41 -54.03 39.33
C ALA A 137 20.85 -52.67 38.74
N GLY A 138 20.80 -52.52 37.41
CA GLY A 138 21.08 -51.26 36.73
C GLY A 138 20.11 -50.15 37.12
N MET A 139 18.80 -50.44 37.22
CA MET A 139 17.79 -49.46 37.64
C MET A 139 17.96 -49.01 39.10
N VAL A 140 18.26 -49.94 40.01
CA VAL A 140 18.52 -49.60 41.42
C VAL A 140 19.77 -48.73 41.53
N ALA A 141 20.85 -49.11 40.84
CA ALA A 141 22.06 -48.29 40.81
C ALA A 141 21.80 -46.90 40.21
N ARG A 142 20.97 -46.81 39.18
CA ARG A 142 20.62 -45.52 38.54
C ARG A 142 19.86 -44.61 39.49
N ARG A 143 18.87 -45.17 40.21
CA ARG A 143 18.11 -44.42 41.23
C ARG A 143 19.02 -43.91 42.35
N ASN A 144 19.97 -44.74 42.81
CA ASN A 144 20.92 -44.33 43.85
C ASN A 144 21.89 -43.26 43.36
N PHE A 145 22.38 -43.39 42.13
CA PHE A 145 23.23 -42.38 41.51
C PHE A 145 22.49 -41.04 41.38
N ASP A 146 21.28 -41.03 40.82
CA ASP A 146 20.51 -39.80 40.65
C ASP A 146 20.13 -39.15 42.01
N ALA A 147 19.99 -39.94 43.09
CA ALA A 147 19.75 -39.41 44.43
C ALA A 147 21.00 -38.78 45.09
N GLN A 148 22.20 -39.22 44.70
CA GLN A 148 23.47 -38.78 45.29
C GLN A 148 24.24 -37.79 44.41
N TYR A 149 23.98 -37.77 43.10
CA TYR A 149 24.71 -36.98 42.14
C TYR A 149 24.39 -35.48 42.28
N ARG A 150 25.44 -34.67 42.34
CA ARG A 150 25.40 -33.21 42.29
C ARG A 150 26.38 -32.78 41.19
N ASP A 151 25.89 -31.97 40.26
CA ASP A 151 26.70 -31.38 39.17
C ASP A 151 27.51 -30.19 39.68
#